data_AF-A0A7V9GUQ4-F1
#
_entry.id   AF-A0A7V9GUQ4-F1
#
_cell.length_a   1.000
_cell.length_b   1.000
_cell.length_c   1.000
_cell.angle_alpha   90.00
_cell.angle_beta   90.00
_cell.angle_gamma   90.00
#
_symmetry.space_group_name_H-M   'P 1'
#
loop_
_entity.id
_entity.type
_entity.pdbx_description
1 polymer ?
#
loop_
_entity_poly.entity_id
_entity_poly.type
_entity_poly.pdbx_seq_one_letter_code
_entity_poly.pdbx_strand_id
1 'polypeptide(L)'
;MRRQELHAALGRAAEEVLSRVNLIPASASLLRAAGELERKSLRSLDALHVATALAVAPIDAFLTYDRRQADAANAAGLVVGSPAVD
;
A
#
# COMPACT_ATOMS: atom_id res chain seq x y z
N MET A 1 -5.45 28.88 -20.39
CA MET A 1 -6.69 28.09 -20.58
C MET A 1 -6.40 26.59 -20.71
N ARG A 2 -5.76 26.12 -21.80
CA ARG A 2 -5.52 24.68 -22.08
C ARG A 2 -4.81 23.85 -20.98
N ARG A 3 -3.88 24.44 -20.20
CA ARG A 3 -3.19 23.76 -19.09
C ARG A 3 -4.08 23.52 -17.87
N GLN A 4 -4.97 24.46 -17.54
CA GLN A 4 -5.87 24.33 -16.39
C GLN A 4 -6.96 23.28 -16.67
N GLU A 5 -7.49 23.26 -17.89
CA GLU A 5 -8.46 22.26 -18.33
C GLU A 5 -7.88 20.85 -18.28
N LEU A 6 -6.62 20.68 -18.71
CA LEU A 6 -5.91 19.41 -18.62
C LEU A 6 -5.72 18.96 -17.16
N HIS A 7 -5.30 19.85 -16.26
CA HIS A 7 -5.16 19.53 -14.84
C HIS A 7 -6.49 19.11 -14.21
N ALA A 8 -7.59 19.81 -14.53
CA ALA A 8 -8.91 19.46 -14.03
C ALA A 8 -9.38 18.10 -14.58
N ALA A 9 -9.09 17.80 -15.86
CA ALA A 9 -9.37 16.50 -16.46
C ALA A 9 -8.55 15.37 -15.81
N LEU A 10 -7.27 15.59 -15.55
CA LEU A 10 -6.40 14.65 -14.83
C LEU A 10 -6.87 14.41 -13.40
N GLY A 11 -7.30 15.45 -12.69
CA GLY A 11 -7.87 15.34 -11.34
C GLY A 11 -9.09 14.43 -11.32
N ARG A 12 -10.05 14.66 -12.23
CA ARG A 12 -11.25 13.81 -12.35
C ARG A 12 -10.91 12.37 -12.70
N ALA A 13 -9.96 12.15 -13.61
CA ALA A 13 -9.51 10.81 -13.96
C ALA A 13 -8.85 10.10 -12.77
N ALA A 14 -8.06 10.81 -11.97
CA ALA A 14 -7.45 10.27 -10.76
C ALA A 14 -8.50 9.94 -9.69
N GLU A 15 -9.48 10.82 -9.48
CA GLU A 15 -10.61 10.57 -8.58
C GLU A 15 -11.42 9.34 -9.01
N GLU A 16 -11.68 9.19 -10.31
CA GLU A 16 -12.38 8.01 -10.84
C GLU A 16 -11.61 6.72 -10.56
N VAL A 17 -10.30 6.69 -10.78
CA VAL A 17 -9.46 5.52 -10.47
C VAL A 17 -9.46 5.24 -8.98
N LEU A 18 -9.26 6.27 -8.14
CA LEU A 18 -9.22 6.12 -6.68
C LEU A 18 -10.58 5.69 -6.09
N SER A 19 -11.70 6.04 -6.73
CA SER A 19 -13.03 5.61 -6.31
C SER A 19 -13.22 4.08 -6.32
N ARG A 20 -12.37 3.36 -7.06
CA ARG A 20 -12.37 1.90 -7.17
C ARG A 20 -11.50 1.22 -6.12
N VAL A 21 -10.84 1.99 -5.25
CA VAL A 21 -9.93 1.50 -4.22
C VAL A 21 -10.50 1.83 -2.84
N ASN A 22 -10.57 0.84 -1.97
CA ASN A 22 -10.91 1.08 -0.58
C ASN A 22 -9.72 1.73 0.13
N LEU A 23 -9.94 2.91 0.71
CA LEU A 23 -8.94 3.59 1.53
C LEU A 23 -9.07 3.15 2.98
N ILE A 24 -7.95 2.78 3.58
CA ILE A 24 -7.89 2.40 5.00
C ILE A 24 -7.27 3.56 5.78
N PRO A 25 -7.99 4.16 6.75
CA PRO A 25 -7.43 5.19 7.60
C PRO A 25 -6.24 4.64 8.41
N ALA A 26 -5.15 5.40 8.50
CA ALA A 26 -4.00 5.08 9.34
C ALA A 26 -4.34 5.28 10.83
N SER A 27 -5.07 4.33 11.40
CA SER A 27 -5.51 4.39 12.78
C SER A 27 -4.36 4.21 13.77
N ALA A 28 -4.56 4.67 15.01
CA ALA A 28 -3.56 4.47 16.07
C ALA A 28 -3.28 2.98 16.36
N SER A 29 -4.26 2.09 16.14
CA SER A 29 -4.03 0.65 16.28
C SER A 29 -3.13 0.11 15.17
N LEU A 30 -3.32 0.54 13.92
CA LEU A 30 -2.44 0.16 12.81
C LEU A 30 -1.02 0.70 13.00
N LEU A 31 -0.87 1.94 13.48
CA LEU A 31 0.44 2.52 13.77
C LEU A 31 1.18 1.74 14.86
N ARG A 32 0.49 1.27 15.90
CA ARG A 32 1.08 0.41 16.93
C ARG A 32 1.47 -0.96 16.38
N ALA A 33 0.56 -1.62 15.66
CA ALA A 33 0.84 -2.91 15.02
C ALA A 33 2.05 -2.82 14.06
N ALA A 34 2.18 -1.72 13.33
CA ALA A 34 3.34 -1.45 12.49
C ALA A 34 4.64 -1.33 13.30
N GLY A 35 4.60 -0.71 14.48
CA GLY A 35 5.75 -0.60 15.39
C GLY A 35 6.15 -1.93 16.03
N GLU A 36 5.22 -2.88 16.15
CA GLU A 36 5.45 -4.23 16.66
C GLU A 36 6.07 -5.18 15.62
N LEU A 37 6.04 -4.82 14.33
CA LEU A 37 6.73 -5.57 13.28
C LEU A 37 8.26 -5.44 13.48
N GLU A 38 8.81 -6.30 14.34
CA GLU A 38 10.20 -6.31 14.73
C GLU A 38 11.10 -6.80 13.59
N ARG A 39 11.37 -5.91 12.63
CA ARG A 39 12.48 -6.05 11.68
C ARG A 39 13.29 -4.78 11.70
N LYS A 40 14.52 -4.85 12.24
CA LYS A 40 15.49 -3.74 12.36
C LYS A 40 15.84 -3.02 11.03
N SER A 41 15.26 -3.45 9.90
CA SER A 41 15.52 -2.95 8.55
C SER A 41 14.28 -2.39 7.82
N LEU A 42 13.08 -2.43 8.41
CA LEU A 42 11.87 -1.88 7.79
C LEU A 42 11.77 -0.37 8.02
N ARG A 43 11.52 0.39 6.96
CA ARG A 43 11.15 1.81 7.10
C ARG A 43 9.72 1.90 7.60
N SER A 44 9.37 2.98 8.30
CA SER A 44 8.06 3.12 8.97
C SER A 44 6.87 2.96 8.03
N LEU A 45 6.97 3.49 6.79
CA LEU A 45 5.90 3.35 5.79
C LEU A 45 5.75 1.89 5.33
N ASP A 46 6.87 1.19 5.12
CA ASP A 46 6.87 -0.21 4.70
C ASP A 46 6.20 -1.09 5.76
N ALA A 47 6.53 -0.88 7.03
CA ALA A 47 5.91 -1.57 8.16
C ALA A 47 4.40 -1.28 8.26
N LEU A 48 3.98 -0.02 8.07
CA LEU A 48 2.56 0.35 8.11
C LEU A 48 1.75 -0.36 7.01
N HIS A 49 2.27 -0.45 5.79
CA HIS A 49 1.59 -1.16 4.72
C HIS A 49 1.47 -2.67 5.00
N VAL A 50 2.52 -3.30 5.50
CA VAL A 50 2.49 -4.73 5.88
C VAL A 50 1.49 -4.97 7.02
N ALA A 51 1.51 -4.14 8.07
CA ALA A 51 0.56 -4.24 9.17
C ALA A 51 -0.89 -4.04 8.70
N THR A 52 -1.12 -3.10 7.78
CA THR A 52 -2.44 -2.85 7.20
C THR A 52 -2.96 -4.07 6.43
N ALA A 53 -2.10 -4.68 5.61
CA ALA A 53 -2.44 -5.88 4.85
C ALA A 53 -2.80 -7.08 5.74
N LEU A 54 -2.04 -7.28 6.83
CA LEU A 54 -2.33 -8.31 7.83
C LEU A 54 -3.68 -8.04 8.54
N ALA A 55 -3.99 -6.78 8.83
CA ALA A 55 -5.22 -6.41 9.54
C ALA A 55 -6.49 -6.60 8.71
N VAL A 56 -6.40 -6.57 7.38
CA VAL A 56 -7.53 -6.79 6.47
C VAL A 56 -7.55 -8.17 5.83
N ALA A 57 -6.71 -9.08 6.29
CA ALA A 57 -6.70 -10.45 5.83
C ALA A 57 -8.08 -11.12 6.02
N PRO A 58 -8.49 -12.05 5.13
CA PRO A 58 -7.71 -12.58 4.01
C PRO A 58 -7.63 -11.62 2.82
N ILE A 59 -6.47 -11.61 2.15
CA ILE A 59 -6.25 -10.91 0.88
C ILE A 59 -5.66 -11.88 -0.15
N ASP A 60 -5.94 -11.65 -1.44
CA ASP A 60 -5.37 -12.49 -2.50
C ASP A 60 -3.86 -12.25 -2.69
N ALA A 61 -3.44 -10.99 -2.66
CA ALA A 61 -2.04 -10.60 -2.79
C ALA A 61 -1.74 -9.22 -2.20
N PHE A 62 -0.49 -9.04 -1.75
CA PHE A 62 0.12 -7.76 -1.45
C PHE A 62 0.92 -7.29 -2.68
N LEU A 63 0.49 -6.21 -3.31
CA LEU A 63 1.14 -5.68 -4.52
C LEU A 63 2.14 -4.58 -4.18
N THR A 64 3.39 -4.72 -4.62
CA THR A 64 4.39 -3.67 -4.50
C THR A 64 5.48 -3.77 -5.57
N TYR A 65 6.07 -2.63 -5.93
CA TYR A 65 7.29 -2.56 -6.73
C TYR A 65 8.56 -2.44 -5.85
N ASP A 66 8.41 -2.14 -4.55
CA ASP A 66 9.54 -2.04 -3.64
C ASP A 66 9.94 -3.44 -3.16
N ARG A 67 11.15 -3.87 -3.56
CA ARG A 67 11.68 -5.20 -3.23
C ARG A 67 11.84 -5.41 -1.72
N ARG A 68 12.21 -4.37 -0.96
CA ARG A 68 12.38 -4.49 0.50
C ARG A 68 11.02 -4.66 1.18
N GLN A 69 10.00 -3.96 0.69
CA GLN A 69 8.64 -4.11 1.18
C GLN A 69 8.07 -5.50 0.80
N ALA A 70 8.37 -5.98 -0.41
CA ALA A 70 8.01 -7.33 -0.85
C ALA A 70 8.62 -8.40 0.08
N ASP A 71 9.93 -8.32 0.36
CA ASP A 71 10.61 -9.26 1.25
C ASP A 71 10.00 -9.26 2.65
N ALA A 72 9.62 -8.09 3.16
CA ALA A 72 8.97 -7.95 4.46
C ALA A 72 7.53 -8.50 4.50
N ALA A 73 6.76 -8.32 3.43
CA ALA A 73 5.42 -8.88 3.31
C ALA A 73 5.47 -10.41 3.20
N ASN A 74 6.38 -10.94 2.37
CA ASN A 74 6.63 -12.39 2.26
C ASN A 74 7.03 -12.99 3.61
N ALA A 75 7.97 -12.35 4.32
CA ALA A 75 8.39 -12.80 5.64
C ALA A 75 7.32 -12.61 6.73
N ALA A 76 6.18 -11.97 6.42
CA ALA A 76 5.00 -11.90 7.27
C ALA A 76 3.92 -12.93 6.86
N GLY A 77 4.19 -13.78 5.86
CA GLY A 77 3.29 -14.81 5.38
C GLY A 77 2.28 -14.35 4.33
N LEU A 78 2.42 -13.13 3.80
CA LEU A 78 1.57 -12.62 2.73
C LEU A 78 2.05 -13.12 1.37
N VAL A 79 1.11 -13.45 0.48
CA VAL A 79 1.41 -13.66 -0.94
C VAL A 79 1.74 -12.31 -1.56
N VAL A 80 2.92 -12.18 -2.19
CA VAL A 80 3.37 -10.91 -2.79
C VAL A 80 3.38 -11.00 -4.31
N GLY A 81 2.91 -9.95 -4.97
CA GLY A 81 3.02 -9.76 -6.41
C GLY A 81 3.65 -8.40 -6.76
N SER A 82 4.21 -8.29 -7.95
CA SER A 82 4.67 -7.03 -8.52
C SER A 82 4.12 -6.87 -9.93
N PRO A 83 3.54 -5.72 -10.31
CA PRO A 83 3.05 -5.54 -11.68
C PRO A 83 4.18 -5.31 -12.71
N ALA A 84 5.45 -5.32 -12.30
CA ALA A 84 6.59 -5.23 -13.21
C ALA A 84 6.96 -6.62 -13.75
N VAL A 85 6.16 -7.06 -14.74
CA VAL A 85 6.27 -8.23 -15.64
C VAL A 85 6.43 -9.62 -15.01
N ASP A 86 5.75 -10.58 -15.66
CA ASP A 86 5.61 -12.01 -15.34
C ASP A 86 6.86 -12.70 -14.78
#